data_AF-A0A4S9L8E3-F1
#
_entry.id   AF-A0A4S9L8E3-F1
#
_cell.length_a   1.000
_cell.length_b   1.000
_cell.length_c   1.000
_cell.angle_alpha   90.00
_cell.angle_beta   90.00
_cell.angle_gamma   90.00
#
_symmetry.space_group_name_H-M   'P 1'
#
loop_
_entity.id
_entity.type
_entity.pdbx_description
1 polymer ?
#
loop_
_entity_poly.entity_id
_entity_poly.type
_entity_poly.pdbx_seq_one_letter_code
_entity_poly.pdbx_strand_id
1 'polypeptide(L)'
;MATKRLLVVAWLLASNASRVWSQPWSLKEGSLISEQQPVVDTGSGKITESLYEQAVSKDILKDMIDAMEVMQSQFYELWIGTWPSAIDWTGAVINTAVSSAIGTLSRASNKTEVDHYSKIINKYFSHNAAYYFGEDAFSIRNEAYDDILWVVLGWLENIKTIEYRNSTQPSWYGTQFIPAFSHRARLFWDLASRGWDNDLCGGGMIWNPRLEPYKNTITNQLFISASVAMYLSSPGDAIDFPFAASDSETLGSMPGRPHDPKYLKAAIDGYRWLNNSNMTNSQGLYVDGYHIKGYGHGSIGTGKCDERNEMVYTYNQGVILSGLRGLWEATGNSSYLEGGYTLIRNVMASTGWYWEGQSNLPIYKAPGWAGLGQNGVLEELCDRSGSCSQDSQTFKGIFFQHLTQFCEALPLHAAVPGKTYGASKVLKENHDSFCKVVGIWVSHNAEAALSTRDKSGLFGMWWGCKYAAKDYPERLPLDAVDYRNNATVLISRGWATPQQESSSTRRVNIHLGKSSGTDFSTTDVNDRSRGRTVETQQGGLAVLRSSWELLNLGR
;
A
#
# COMPACT_ATOMS: atom_id res chain seq x y z
N MET A 1 -29.19 -22.00 -66.71
CA MET A 1 -29.80 -23.22 -66.16
C MET A 1 -30.52 -22.86 -64.86
N ALA A 2 -31.83 -23.11 -64.84
CA ALA A 2 -32.75 -23.29 -63.70
C ALA A 2 -32.87 -22.23 -62.57
N THR A 3 -33.99 -21.53 -62.64
CA THR A 3 -34.78 -20.78 -61.65
C THR A 3 -35.45 -21.67 -60.58
N LYS A 4 -35.73 -21.10 -59.39
CA LYS A 4 -36.91 -21.24 -58.48
C LYS A 4 -36.47 -20.96 -57.02
N ARG A 5 -37.21 -20.36 -56.09
CA ARG A 5 -38.49 -19.62 -56.01
C ARG A 5 -38.57 -19.01 -54.59
N LEU A 6 -39.21 -17.86 -54.46
CA LEU A 6 -39.64 -17.23 -53.20
C LEU A 6 -40.63 -18.10 -52.40
N LEU A 7 -40.64 -17.93 -51.06
CA LEU A 7 -41.87 -17.68 -50.29
C LEU A 7 -41.57 -17.05 -48.92
N VAL A 8 -42.18 -15.88 -48.71
CA VAL A 8 -42.32 -15.13 -47.46
C VAL A 8 -43.61 -15.63 -46.78
N VAL A 9 -43.56 -15.93 -45.47
CA VAL A 9 -44.68 -15.74 -44.54
C VAL A 9 -44.11 -15.40 -43.17
N ALA A 10 -44.67 -14.37 -42.55
CA ALA A 10 -44.33 -13.84 -41.24
C ALA A 10 -45.42 -14.22 -40.21
N TRP A 11 -45.05 -14.33 -38.92
CA TRP A 11 -45.65 -13.67 -37.73
C TRP A 11 -45.40 -14.44 -36.41
N LEU A 12 -44.81 -13.68 -35.45
CA LEU A 12 -45.10 -13.56 -34.00
C LEU A 12 -44.56 -14.52 -32.90
N LEU A 13 -43.95 -13.84 -31.91
CA LEU A 13 -43.79 -14.11 -30.45
C LEU A 13 -42.78 -15.20 -30.04
N ALA A 14 -41.91 -15.07 -29.03
CA ALA A 14 -41.78 -14.13 -27.92
C ALA A 14 -40.30 -14.00 -27.49
N SER A 15 -40.00 -12.86 -26.87
CA SER A 15 -38.74 -12.53 -26.19
C SER A 15 -38.38 -13.48 -25.05
N ASN A 16 -37.11 -13.88 -24.94
CA ASN A 16 -36.55 -14.30 -23.65
C ASN A 16 -35.07 -13.91 -23.56
N ALA A 17 -34.83 -12.77 -22.89
CA ALA A 17 -33.53 -12.36 -22.39
C ALA A 17 -33.42 -12.85 -20.94
N SER A 18 -32.54 -13.82 -20.70
CA SER A 18 -32.23 -14.33 -19.36
C SER A 18 -31.35 -13.33 -18.60
N ARG A 19 -32.00 -12.52 -17.75
CA ARG A 19 -31.37 -11.81 -16.62
C ARG A 19 -31.31 -12.75 -15.42
N VAL A 20 -30.12 -13.04 -14.91
CA VAL A 20 -29.94 -13.71 -13.61
C VAL A 20 -29.93 -12.64 -12.53
N TRP A 21 -30.97 -12.62 -11.69
CA TRP A 21 -31.06 -11.83 -10.47
C TRP A 21 -30.67 -12.72 -9.29
N SER A 22 -29.67 -12.32 -8.51
CA SER A 22 -29.40 -12.86 -7.17
C SER A 22 -30.23 -12.11 -6.14
N GLN A 23 -31.13 -12.82 -5.45
CA GLN A 23 -31.95 -12.28 -4.35
C GLN A 23 -31.16 -12.16 -3.03
N PRO A 24 -31.54 -11.23 -2.12
CA PRO A 24 -30.99 -11.14 -0.77
C PRO A 24 -31.73 -12.07 0.21
N TRP A 25 -30.99 -12.62 1.17
CA TRP A 25 -31.49 -13.50 2.22
C TRP A 25 -32.40 -12.76 3.22
N SER A 26 -33.59 -13.32 3.46
CA SER A 26 -34.53 -12.93 4.52
C SER A 26 -34.28 -13.73 5.81
N LEU A 27 -34.11 -13.04 6.95
CA LEU A 27 -34.16 -13.65 8.27
C LEU A 27 -35.63 -13.82 8.71
N LYS A 28 -35.96 -15.02 9.20
CA LYS A 28 -37.29 -15.41 9.69
C LYS A 28 -37.66 -14.71 10.99
N GLU A 29 -38.90 -14.26 11.07
CA GLU A 29 -39.58 -13.77 12.27
C GLU A 29 -39.79 -14.85 13.33
N GLY A 30 -39.74 -14.43 14.60
CA GLY A 30 -40.13 -15.22 15.76
C GLY A 30 -40.47 -14.34 16.97
N SER A 31 -41.77 -14.14 17.19
CA SER A 31 -42.48 -13.80 18.44
C SER A 31 -42.34 -12.42 19.09
N LEU A 32 -43.48 -11.72 19.09
CA LEU A 32 -43.87 -10.54 19.86
C LEU A 32 -43.74 -10.72 21.38
N ILE A 33 -43.13 -9.75 22.07
CA ILE A 33 -43.59 -9.25 23.38
C ILE A 33 -43.54 -7.72 23.33
N SER A 34 -44.71 -7.13 23.57
CA SER A 34 -44.95 -5.69 23.69
C SER A 34 -44.56 -5.22 25.08
N GLU A 35 -43.62 -4.28 25.19
CA GLU A 35 -43.54 -3.38 26.34
C GLU A 35 -43.16 -1.98 25.86
N GLN A 36 -44.00 -1.01 26.20
CA GLN A 36 -43.81 0.41 25.94
C GLN A 36 -42.55 0.90 26.64
N GLN A 37 -41.62 1.51 25.90
CA GLN A 37 -40.56 2.34 26.47
C GLN A 37 -40.51 3.72 25.82
N PRO A 38 -40.15 4.76 26.60
CA PRO A 38 -40.48 6.14 26.31
C PRO A 38 -39.59 6.70 25.20
N VAL A 39 -40.15 7.66 24.47
CA VAL A 39 -39.41 8.52 23.55
C VAL A 39 -38.29 9.20 24.34
N VAL A 40 -37.04 8.81 24.08
CA VAL A 40 -35.83 9.51 24.55
C VAL A 40 -35.21 10.26 23.39
N ASP A 41 -34.90 11.50 23.71
CA ASP A 41 -34.46 12.60 22.87
C ASP A 41 -33.19 12.33 22.03
N THR A 42 -33.13 13.01 20.89
CA THR A 42 -32.15 12.91 19.80
C THR A 42 -30.74 13.38 20.19
N GLY A 43 -29.77 12.47 20.26
CA GLY A 43 -28.37 12.77 20.64
C GLY A 43 -27.26 12.15 19.77
N SER A 44 -27.58 11.44 18.68
CA SER A 44 -26.60 10.57 17.99
C SER A 44 -25.69 11.26 16.97
N GLY A 45 -26.16 12.29 16.26
CA GLY A 45 -25.31 13.10 15.37
C GLY A 45 -24.13 13.74 16.12
N LYS A 46 -24.34 14.07 17.40
CA LYS A 46 -23.32 14.63 18.29
C LYS A 46 -22.19 13.68 18.64
N ILE A 47 -22.37 12.35 18.59
CA ILE A 47 -21.31 11.41 19.04
C ILE A 47 -20.23 11.26 17.97
N THR A 48 -20.62 11.04 16.71
CA THR A 48 -19.67 10.92 15.59
C THR A 48 -19.00 12.26 15.30
N GLU A 49 -19.75 13.36 15.42
CA GLU A 49 -19.24 14.73 15.36
C GLU A 49 -18.30 15.01 16.54
N SER A 50 -18.64 14.59 17.77
CA SER A 50 -17.75 14.74 18.94
C SER A 50 -16.48 13.91 18.85
N LEU A 51 -16.53 12.67 18.34
CA LEU A 51 -15.34 11.86 18.11
C LEU A 51 -14.44 12.46 17.02
N TYR A 52 -15.05 13.00 15.98
CA TYR A 52 -14.34 13.75 14.95
C TYR A 52 -13.73 15.05 15.51
N GLU A 53 -14.46 15.83 16.29
CA GLU A 53 -13.96 17.03 16.97
C GLU A 53 -12.80 16.70 17.93
N GLN A 54 -12.92 15.63 18.71
CA GLN A 54 -11.86 15.14 19.59
C GLN A 54 -10.61 14.75 18.80
N ALA A 55 -10.77 14.01 17.68
CA ALA A 55 -9.67 13.64 16.80
C ALA A 55 -9.00 14.87 16.16
N VAL A 56 -9.80 15.85 15.71
CA VAL A 56 -9.34 17.10 15.08
C VAL A 56 -8.69 18.07 16.07
N SER A 57 -9.06 18.03 17.35
CA SER A 57 -8.53 18.94 18.39
C SER A 57 -7.06 18.74 18.74
N LYS A 58 -6.47 17.59 18.37
CA LYS A 58 -5.06 17.27 18.63
C LYS A 58 -4.17 17.93 17.58
N ASP A 59 -3.02 18.48 18.00
CA ASP A 59 -2.02 19.05 17.07
C ASP A 59 -1.19 17.94 16.40
N ILE A 60 -1.89 17.09 15.66
CA ILE A 60 -1.34 15.92 14.97
C ILE A 60 -0.34 16.31 13.88
N LEU A 61 -0.47 17.52 13.33
CA LEU A 61 0.48 18.07 12.36
C LEU A 61 1.83 18.34 13.01
N LYS A 62 1.84 18.90 14.22
CA LYS A 62 3.06 19.08 14.99
C LYS A 62 3.69 17.74 15.34
N ASP A 63 2.92 16.75 15.81
CA ASP A 63 3.44 15.41 16.07
C ASP A 63 4.06 14.77 14.81
N MET A 64 3.46 14.97 13.63
CA MET A 64 4.00 14.51 12.35
C MET A 64 5.35 15.20 12.02
N ILE A 65 5.44 16.52 12.21
CA ILE A 65 6.67 17.29 11.99
C ILE A 65 7.77 16.81 12.95
N ASP A 66 7.43 16.65 14.23
CA ASP A 66 8.37 16.18 15.25
C ASP A 66 8.85 14.76 14.94
N ALA A 67 7.96 13.86 14.48
CA ALA A 67 8.32 12.51 14.05
C ALA A 67 9.27 12.52 12.83
N MET A 68 9.06 13.43 11.88
CA MET A 68 9.95 13.60 10.72
C MET A 68 11.31 14.19 11.13
N GLU A 69 11.37 15.14 12.05
CA GLU A 69 12.64 15.67 12.57
C GLU A 69 13.42 14.59 13.33
N VAL A 70 12.76 13.79 14.18
CA VAL A 70 13.40 12.65 14.83
C VAL A 70 13.93 11.65 13.79
N MET A 71 13.13 11.31 12.78
CA MET A 71 13.56 10.41 11.71
C MET A 71 14.81 10.92 10.99
N GLN A 72 14.83 12.21 10.65
CA GLN A 72 15.91 12.82 9.87
C GLN A 72 17.12 13.23 10.69
N SER A 73 16.99 13.41 12.01
CA SER A 73 18.11 13.73 12.90
C SER A 73 18.79 12.50 13.48
N GLN A 74 18.05 11.40 13.70
CA GLN A 74 18.58 10.19 14.35
C GLN A 74 19.08 9.14 13.36
N PHE A 75 18.45 9.03 12.18
CA PHE A 75 18.69 7.90 11.28
C PHE A 75 19.29 8.30 9.92
N TYR A 76 19.26 9.58 9.54
CA TYR A 76 19.71 10.03 8.23
C TYR A 76 21.09 10.67 8.28
N GLU A 77 22.00 10.20 7.44
CA GLU A 77 23.36 10.73 7.31
C GLU A 77 23.47 11.54 6.01
N LEU A 78 23.41 12.87 6.13
CA LEU A 78 23.38 13.77 4.96
C LEU A 78 24.58 13.61 4.02
N TRP A 79 25.76 13.35 4.56
CA TRP A 79 26.99 13.21 3.77
C TRP A 79 27.07 11.89 3.00
N ILE A 80 26.35 10.86 3.44
CA ILE A 80 26.15 9.61 2.68
C ILE A 80 24.97 9.78 1.73
N GLY A 81 23.98 10.58 2.14
CA GLY A 81 22.72 10.74 1.45
C GLY A 81 21.80 9.54 1.67
N THR A 82 21.78 8.92 2.85
CA THR A 82 20.89 7.77 3.10
C THR A 82 20.62 7.55 4.58
N TRP A 83 19.71 6.63 4.88
CA TRP A 83 19.51 6.06 6.21
C TRP A 83 20.37 4.80 6.34
N PRO A 84 21.56 4.84 6.98
CA PRO A 84 22.51 3.73 6.87
C PRO A 84 22.07 2.42 7.53
N SER A 85 21.09 2.49 8.42
CA SER A 85 20.48 1.31 9.05
C SER A 85 19.35 0.70 8.23
N ALA A 86 18.81 1.43 7.24
CA ALA A 86 17.81 0.91 6.32
C ALA A 86 18.46 -0.08 5.35
N ILE A 87 17.66 -1.00 4.84
CA ILE A 87 18.04 -1.89 3.75
C ILE A 87 17.50 -1.31 2.44
N ASP A 88 18.02 -1.76 1.31
CA ASP A 88 17.87 -1.06 0.04
C ASP A 88 16.40 -0.67 -0.27
N TRP A 89 15.47 -1.65 -0.22
CA TRP A 89 14.05 -1.40 -0.51
C TRP A 89 13.33 -0.61 0.60
N THR A 90 13.69 -0.79 1.89
CA THR A 90 13.08 0.01 2.97
C THR A 90 13.53 1.47 2.89
N GLY A 91 14.75 1.73 2.43
CA GLY A 91 15.24 3.07 2.10
C GLY A 91 14.33 3.80 1.10
N ALA A 92 13.89 3.11 0.04
CA ALA A 92 12.98 3.68 -0.96
C ALA A 92 11.60 4.01 -0.34
N VAL A 93 11.10 3.16 0.56
CA VAL A 93 9.86 3.39 1.32
C VAL A 93 9.99 4.58 2.28
N ILE A 94 11.11 4.69 3.00
CA ILE A 94 11.38 5.80 3.91
C ILE A 94 11.47 7.12 3.12
N ASN A 95 12.16 7.13 1.98
CA ASN A 95 12.19 8.26 1.06
C ASN A 95 10.78 8.68 0.61
N THR A 96 9.93 7.70 0.28
CA THR A 96 8.51 7.93 -0.07
C THR A 96 7.76 8.62 1.06
N ALA A 97 7.94 8.14 2.31
CA ALA A 97 7.27 8.69 3.48
C ALA A 97 7.69 10.15 3.77
N VAL A 98 8.99 10.45 3.67
CA VAL A 98 9.50 11.82 3.83
C VAL A 98 8.98 12.73 2.72
N SER A 99 9.02 12.28 1.46
CA SER A 99 8.50 13.06 0.33
C SER A 99 7.01 13.36 0.48
N SER A 100 6.21 12.38 0.90
CA SER A 100 4.77 12.55 1.13
C SER A 100 4.48 13.50 2.29
N ALA A 101 5.29 13.47 3.36
CA ALA A 101 5.18 14.42 4.46
C ALA A 101 5.52 15.85 4.01
N ILE A 102 6.50 16.04 3.13
CA ILE A 102 6.78 17.34 2.49
C ILE A 102 5.60 17.79 1.63
N GLY A 103 4.99 16.88 0.85
CA GLY A 103 3.77 17.17 0.10
C GLY A 103 2.62 17.63 1.00
N THR A 104 2.47 17.00 2.16
CA THR A 104 1.49 17.37 3.20
C THR A 104 1.73 18.77 3.73
N LEU A 105 2.98 19.10 4.08
CA LEU A 105 3.36 20.45 4.54
C LEU A 105 3.19 21.50 3.45
N SER A 106 3.43 21.14 2.19
CA SER A 106 3.20 22.04 1.05
C SER A 106 1.70 22.36 0.92
N ARG A 107 0.83 21.35 1.06
CA ARG A 107 -0.64 21.54 1.10
C ARG A 107 -1.07 22.39 2.29
N ALA A 108 -0.51 22.13 3.48
CA ALA A 108 -0.81 22.89 4.68
C ALA A 108 -0.39 24.37 4.55
N SER A 109 0.80 24.63 4.01
CA SER A 109 1.31 25.98 3.75
C SER A 109 0.44 26.76 2.79
N ASN A 110 -0.14 26.11 1.78
CA ASN A 110 -0.97 26.81 0.79
C ASN A 110 -2.32 27.27 1.36
N LYS A 111 -2.66 26.85 2.60
CA LYS A 111 -3.87 27.28 3.31
C LYS A 111 -3.66 28.55 4.15
N THR A 112 -2.43 29.03 4.28
CA THR A 112 -2.08 30.22 5.09
C THR A 112 -1.49 31.31 4.22
N GLU A 113 -1.76 32.59 4.55
CA GLU A 113 -1.19 33.74 3.81
C GLU A 113 0.34 33.78 3.88
N VAL A 114 0.93 33.26 4.96
CA VAL A 114 2.37 33.16 5.17
C VAL A 114 2.79 31.70 5.09
N ASP A 115 3.83 31.41 4.29
CA ASP A 115 4.42 30.08 4.22
C ASP A 115 5.31 29.81 5.44
N HIS A 116 4.71 29.23 6.48
CA HIS A 116 5.41 28.86 7.70
C HIS A 116 6.30 27.62 7.56
N TYR A 117 6.10 26.79 6.53
CA TYR A 117 6.73 25.46 6.42
C TYR A 117 7.85 25.41 5.38
N SER A 118 8.03 26.45 4.56
CA SER A 118 9.05 26.61 3.52
C SER A 118 10.44 26.14 3.95
N LYS A 119 10.87 26.52 5.15
CA LYS A 119 12.20 26.14 5.68
C LYS A 119 12.31 24.63 5.91
N ILE A 120 11.26 24.02 6.46
CA ILE A 120 11.19 22.58 6.75
C ILE A 120 11.11 21.80 5.44
N ILE A 121 10.26 22.25 4.52
CA ILE A 121 10.11 21.70 3.16
C ILE A 121 11.46 21.68 2.45
N ASN A 122 12.16 22.82 2.39
CA ASN A 122 13.44 22.91 1.69
C ASN A 122 14.54 22.07 2.37
N LYS A 123 14.57 22.02 3.72
CA LYS A 123 15.50 21.18 4.49
C LYS A 123 15.34 19.71 4.10
N TYR A 124 14.15 19.13 4.24
CA TYR A 124 14.01 17.70 3.98
C TYR A 124 13.94 17.35 2.49
N PHE A 125 13.53 18.28 1.62
CA PHE A 125 13.69 18.07 0.19
C PHE A 125 15.16 17.93 -0.20
N SER A 126 16.07 18.70 0.43
CA SER A 126 17.51 18.51 0.23
C SER A 126 17.99 17.12 0.64
N HIS A 127 17.36 16.51 1.65
CA HIS A 127 17.63 15.12 2.03
C HIS A 127 17.11 14.14 0.97
N ASN A 128 15.87 14.29 0.47
CA ASN A 128 15.38 13.45 -0.64
C ASN A 128 16.26 13.58 -1.90
N ALA A 129 16.72 14.80 -2.21
CA ALA A 129 17.63 15.04 -3.32
C ALA A 129 19.01 14.39 -3.11
N ALA A 130 19.55 14.43 -1.89
CA ALA A 130 20.78 13.72 -1.55
C ALA A 130 20.58 12.19 -1.61
N TYR A 131 19.40 11.68 -1.21
CA TYR A 131 19.04 10.27 -1.32
C TYR A 131 19.08 9.72 -2.74
N TYR A 132 18.78 10.55 -3.74
CA TYR A 132 18.94 10.12 -5.13
C TYR A 132 20.38 9.65 -5.44
N PHE A 133 21.39 10.27 -4.83
CA PHE A 133 22.79 9.89 -5.02
C PHE A 133 23.27 8.81 -4.03
N GLY A 134 22.65 8.74 -2.84
CA GLY A 134 22.99 7.75 -1.82
C GLY A 134 22.23 6.41 -1.92
N GLU A 135 21.14 6.34 -2.69
CA GLU A 135 20.43 5.09 -3.00
C GLU A 135 21.35 4.15 -3.79
N ASP A 136 21.52 2.90 -3.33
CA ASP A 136 22.27 1.86 -4.06
C ASP A 136 21.47 1.34 -5.25
N ALA A 137 21.22 2.26 -6.20
CA ALA A 137 20.45 1.99 -7.40
C ALA A 137 21.14 0.98 -8.32
N PHE A 138 22.40 0.58 -8.07
CA PHE A 138 23.04 -0.50 -8.81
C PHE A 138 22.71 -1.86 -8.20
N SER A 139 22.79 -1.99 -6.88
CA SER A 139 22.40 -3.22 -6.15
C SER A 139 20.94 -3.58 -6.42
N ILE A 140 20.01 -2.64 -6.17
CA ILE A 140 18.56 -2.90 -6.22
C ILE A 140 18.10 -3.47 -7.57
N ARG A 141 18.71 -3.05 -8.69
CA ARG A 141 18.37 -3.56 -10.04
C ARG A 141 18.52 -5.07 -10.18
N ASN A 142 19.27 -5.70 -9.30
CA ASN A 142 19.55 -7.13 -9.28
C ASN A 142 18.85 -7.85 -8.11
N GLU A 143 17.97 -7.16 -7.39
CA GLU A 143 17.19 -7.70 -6.26
C GLU A 143 15.87 -8.31 -6.72
N ALA A 144 14.93 -8.59 -5.80
CA ALA A 144 13.63 -9.14 -6.17
C ALA A 144 12.76 -8.08 -6.86
N TYR A 145 11.73 -8.51 -7.59
CA TYR A 145 10.94 -7.58 -8.39
C TYR A 145 10.11 -6.61 -7.54
N ASP A 146 9.72 -6.99 -6.32
CA ASP A 146 9.15 -6.06 -5.34
C ASP A 146 10.16 -4.99 -4.92
N ASP A 147 11.40 -5.37 -4.60
CA ASP A 147 12.47 -4.42 -4.22
C ASP A 147 12.68 -3.34 -5.28
N ILE A 148 12.70 -3.74 -6.57
CA ILE A 148 12.81 -2.83 -7.71
C ILE A 148 11.59 -1.90 -7.82
N LEU A 149 10.38 -2.40 -7.57
CA LEU A 149 9.15 -1.62 -7.76
C LEU A 149 8.94 -0.56 -6.65
N TRP A 150 9.49 -0.75 -5.45
CA TRP A 150 9.47 0.28 -4.41
C TRP A 150 10.18 1.57 -4.84
N VAL A 151 11.28 1.44 -5.58
CA VAL A 151 12.03 2.57 -6.14
C VAL A 151 11.17 3.37 -7.13
N VAL A 152 10.39 2.68 -7.97
CA VAL A 152 9.48 3.33 -8.93
C VAL A 152 8.48 4.24 -8.21
N LEU A 153 7.79 3.70 -7.20
CA LEU A 153 6.79 4.45 -6.43
C LEU A 153 7.42 5.62 -5.67
N GLY A 154 8.60 5.44 -5.08
CA GLY A 154 9.27 6.50 -4.34
C GLY A 154 9.67 7.70 -5.19
N TRP A 155 10.19 7.47 -6.40
CA TRP A 155 10.55 8.58 -7.29
C TRP A 155 9.33 9.26 -7.92
N LEU A 156 8.25 8.52 -8.17
CA LEU A 156 6.98 9.12 -8.62
C LEU A 156 6.33 10.00 -7.54
N GLU A 157 6.38 9.60 -6.26
CA GLU A 157 5.90 10.44 -5.15
C GLU A 157 6.71 11.74 -5.03
N ASN A 158 8.03 11.67 -5.25
CA ASN A 158 8.89 12.86 -5.29
C ASN A 158 8.50 13.80 -6.43
N ILE A 159 8.24 13.26 -7.63
CA ILE A 159 7.77 14.06 -8.77
C ILE A 159 6.44 14.75 -8.44
N LYS A 160 5.44 14.00 -7.93
CA LYS A 160 4.16 14.57 -7.50
C LYS A 160 4.34 15.72 -6.50
N THR A 161 5.20 15.52 -5.51
CA THR A 161 5.48 16.54 -4.47
C THR A 161 6.13 17.78 -5.08
N ILE A 162 7.10 17.61 -5.99
CA ILE A 162 7.75 18.71 -6.69
C ILE A 162 6.75 19.49 -7.54
N GLU A 163 5.93 18.80 -8.32
CA GLU A 163 4.93 19.41 -9.20
C GLU A 163 3.89 20.20 -8.41
N TYR A 164 3.38 19.61 -7.32
CA TYR A 164 2.45 20.31 -6.42
C TYR A 164 3.09 21.59 -5.87
N ARG A 165 4.32 21.48 -5.32
CA ARG A 165 5.01 22.64 -4.74
C ARG A 165 5.29 23.72 -5.78
N ASN A 166 5.69 23.35 -7.00
CA ASN A 166 5.90 24.29 -8.09
C ASN A 166 4.59 24.95 -8.57
N SER A 167 3.46 24.26 -8.49
CA SER A 167 2.15 24.84 -8.82
C SER A 167 1.74 25.96 -7.85
N THR A 168 2.12 25.84 -6.57
CA THR A 168 1.84 26.83 -5.52
C THR A 168 2.95 27.88 -5.38
N GLN A 169 4.19 27.53 -5.72
CA GLN A 169 5.36 28.39 -5.69
C GLN A 169 6.14 28.23 -7.00
N PRO A 170 5.78 28.99 -8.05
CA PRO A 170 6.43 28.88 -9.36
C PRO A 170 7.94 29.05 -9.29
N SER A 171 8.65 28.31 -10.13
CA SER A 171 10.13 28.27 -10.17
C SER A 171 10.77 27.64 -8.93
N TRP A 172 10.06 26.72 -8.26
CA TRP A 172 10.65 25.98 -7.15
C TRP A 172 11.80 25.09 -7.65
N TYR A 173 12.95 25.20 -6.99
CA TYR A 173 14.22 24.61 -7.46
C TYR A 173 14.18 23.08 -7.60
N GLY A 174 13.28 22.40 -6.89
CA GLY A 174 13.13 20.95 -6.98
C GLY A 174 12.80 20.44 -8.40
N THR A 175 12.20 21.29 -9.24
CA THR A 175 11.88 20.97 -10.65
C THR A 175 13.08 20.51 -11.47
N GLN A 176 14.31 20.93 -11.13
CA GLN A 176 15.53 20.49 -11.82
C GLN A 176 15.81 18.99 -11.69
N PHE A 177 15.24 18.32 -10.67
CA PHE A 177 15.45 16.89 -10.41
C PHE A 177 14.44 15.98 -11.11
N ILE A 178 13.33 16.53 -11.63
CA ILE A 178 12.27 15.75 -12.29
C ILE A 178 12.81 14.84 -13.40
N PRO A 179 13.71 15.29 -14.32
CA PRO A 179 14.23 14.41 -15.37
C PRO A 179 14.96 13.18 -14.81
N ALA A 180 15.80 13.37 -13.78
CA ALA A 180 16.58 12.29 -13.17
C ALA A 180 15.67 11.29 -12.42
N PHE A 181 14.68 11.79 -11.70
CA PHE A 181 13.72 10.96 -10.96
C PHE A 181 12.83 10.16 -11.93
N SER A 182 12.38 10.80 -13.01
CA SER A 182 11.57 10.18 -14.06
C SER A 182 12.34 9.07 -14.77
N HIS A 183 13.62 9.32 -15.08
CA HIS A 183 14.50 8.32 -15.66
C HIS A 183 14.67 7.09 -14.76
N ARG A 184 14.92 7.29 -13.46
CA ARG A 184 15.06 6.17 -12.51
C ARG A 184 13.78 5.36 -12.38
N ALA A 185 12.63 6.02 -12.26
CA ALA A 185 11.33 5.36 -12.20
C ALA A 185 11.06 4.51 -13.46
N ARG A 186 11.29 5.07 -14.65
CA ARG A 186 11.13 4.35 -15.92
C ARG A 186 12.06 3.14 -16.02
N LEU A 187 13.34 3.33 -15.74
CA LEU A 187 14.35 2.26 -15.81
C LEU A 187 13.99 1.09 -14.90
N PHE A 188 13.61 1.38 -13.64
CA PHE A 188 13.27 0.34 -12.68
C PHE A 188 11.95 -0.34 -13.05
N TRP A 189 10.97 0.38 -13.59
CA TRP A 189 9.74 -0.25 -14.09
C TRP A 189 10.02 -1.19 -15.27
N ASP A 190 10.79 -0.76 -16.27
CA ASP A 190 11.11 -1.57 -17.46
C ASP A 190 11.95 -2.82 -17.08
N LEU A 191 12.76 -2.73 -16.02
CA LEU A 191 13.46 -3.90 -15.44
C LEU A 191 12.50 -4.83 -14.72
N ALA A 192 11.65 -4.28 -13.85
CA ALA A 192 10.72 -5.05 -13.05
C ALA A 192 9.68 -5.78 -13.90
N SER A 193 9.15 -5.13 -14.95
CA SER A 193 8.08 -5.68 -15.80
C SER A 193 8.43 -7.02 -16.46
N ARG A 194 9.71 -7.39 -16.51
CA ARG A 194 10.19 -8.70 -16.99
C ARG A 194 9.77 -9.86 -16.09
N GLY A 195 9.39 -9.60 -14.86
CA GLY A 195 8.86 -10.62 -13.94
C GLY A 195 7.45 -11.08 -14.29
N TRP A 196 6.75 -10.41 -15.22
CA TRP A 196 5.44 -10.86 -15.70
C TRP A 196 5.60 -11.99 -16.71
N ASP A 197 4.88 -13.09 -16.50
CA ASP A 197 4.73 -14.16 -17.48
C ASP A 197 3.27 -14.67 -17.51
N ASN A 198 2.87 -15.29 -18.62
CA ASN A 198 1.55 -15.92 -18.76
C ASN A 198 1.62 -17.46 -18.72
N ASP A 199 2.82 -18.02 -18.60
CA ASP A 199 3.04 -19.47 -18.64
C ASP A 199 2.65 -20.11 -17.31
N LEU A 200 2.89 -19.41 -16.19
CA LEU A 200 2.50 -19.82 -14.84
C LEU A 200 1.30 -19.01 -14.37
N CYS A 201 0.31 -19.69 -13.81
CA CYS A 201 -0.92 -19.09 -13.25
C CYS A 201 -1.73 -18.23 -14.24
N GLY A 202 -1.52 -18.39 -15.55
CA GLY A 202 -2.18 -17.58 -16.58
C GLY A 202 -1.89 -16.08 -16.48
N GLY A 203 -0.78 -15.70 -15.84
CA GLY A 203 -0.41 -14.30 -15.61
C GLY A 203 0.33 -14.09 -14.29
N GLY A 204 0.57 -12.81 -13.99
CA GLY A 204 1.12 -12.37 -12.70
C GLY A 204 2.64 -12.26 -12.72
N MET A 205 3.14 -11.46 -11.80
CA MET A 205 4.56 -11.30 -11.50
C MET A 205 5.05 -12.46 -10.63
N ILE A 206 6.20 -13.05 -10.98
CA ILE A 206 6.99 -13.82 -10.00
C ILE A 206 7.67 -12.85 -9.03
N TRP A 207 7.93 -13.30 -7.80
CA TRP A 207 8.58 -12.48 -6.78
C TRP A 207 10.06 -12.24 -7.09
N ASN A 208 10.84 -13.31 -7.23
CA ASN A 208 12.28 -13.26 -7.39
C ASN A 208 12.69 -14.26 -8.48
N PRO A 209 13.35 -13.83 -9.57
CA PRO A 209 13.72 -14.71 -10.67
C PRO A 209 14.79 -15.73 -10.30
N ARG A 210 15.37 -15.61 -9.10
CA ARG A 210 16.39 -16.50 -8.57
C ARG A 210 15.79 -17.60 -7.68
N LEU A 211 14.55 -17.49 -7.22
CA LEU A 211 13.95 -18.51 -6.35
C LEU A 211 13.00 -19.40 -7.14
N GLU A 212 12.53 -20.47 -6.50
CA GLU A 212 11.36 -21.20 -6.99
C GLU A 212 10.21 -20.21 -7.27
N PRO A 213 9.50 -20.31 -8.41
CA PRO A 213 8.46 -19.36 -8.74
C PRO A 213 7.42 -19.25 -7.64
N TYR A 214 7.33 -18.03 -7.14
CA TYR A 214 6.37 -17.63 -6.14
C TYR A 214 5.65 -16.39 -6.64
N LYS A 215 4.36 -16.52 -6.96
CA LYS A 215 3.51 -15.39 -7.36
C LYS A 215 2.95 -14.77 -6.08
N ASN A 216 3.70 -13.86 -5.48
CA ASN A 216 3.28 -13.22 -4.24
C ASN A 216 2.37 -12.01 -4.49
N THR A 217 1.58 -11.69 -3.48
CA THR A 217 0.66 -10.55 -3.50
C THR A 217 1.43 -9.25 -3.64
N ILE A 218 2.49 -9.05 -2.86
CA ILE A 218 3.17 -7.75 -2.80
C ILE A 218 3.76 -7.32 -4.15
N THR A 219 4.48 -8.20 -4.85
CA THR A 219 5.08 -7.87 -6.16
C THR A 219 4.01 -7.54 -7.19
N ASN A 220 2.89 -8.27 -7.18
CA ASN A 220 1.78 -8.03 -8.09
C ASN A 220 1.04 -6.72 -7.79
N GLN A 221 0.76 -6.43 -6.52
CA GLN A 221 0.15 -5.16 -6.12
C GLN A 221 1.07 -3.97 -6.45
N LEU A 222 2.37 -4.09 -6.19
CA LEU A 222 3.36 -3.09 -6.55
C LEU A 222 3.39 -2.87 -8.06
N PHE A 223 3.35 -3.94 -8.87
CA PHE A 223 3.36 -3.81 -10.32
C PHE A 223 2.13 -3.05 -10.82
N ILE A 224 0.94 -3.33 -10.26
CA ILE A 224 -0.30 -2.60 -10.59
C ILE A 224 -0.18 -1.12 -10.20
N SER A 225 0.16 -0.86 -8.94
CA SER A 225 0.23 0.50 -8.39
C SER A 225 1.31 1.34 -9.06
N ALA A 226 2.50 0.78 -9.28
CA ALA A 226 3.60 1.45 -10.00
C ALA A 226 3.23 1.68 -11.46
N SER A 227 2.59 0.73 -12.14
CA SER A 227 2.19 0.90 -13.54
C SER A 227 1.17 2.03 -13.69
N VAL A 228 0.12 2.09 -12.87
CA VAL A 228 -0.85 3.19 -13.00
C VAL A 228 -0.26 4.53 -12.54
N ALA A 229 0.63 4.53 -11.54
CA ALA A 229 1.34 5.73 -11.14
C ALA A 229 2.30 6.23 -12.23
N MET A 230 2.98 5.34 -12.95
CA MET A 230 3.77 5.70 -14.14
C MET A 230 2.89 6.34 -15.21
N TYR A 231 1.70 5.77 -15.47
CA TYR A 231 0.77 6.34 -16.44
C TYR A 231 0.27 7.74 -16.04
N LEU A 232 -0.02 7.97 -14.77
CA LEU A 232 -0.62 9.22 -14.29
C LEU A 232 0.40 10.33 -14.00
N SER A 233 1.57 9.97 -13.46
CA SER A 233 2.49 10.92 -12.83
C SER A 233 3.85 11.01 -13.51
N SER A 234 4.18 10.12 -14.47
CA SER A 234 5.45 10.22 -15.18
C SER A 234 5.36 11.31 -16.26
N PRO A 235 6.24 12.33 -16.25
CA PRO A 235 6.32 13.33 -17.31
C PRO A 235 7.06 12.82 -18.56
N GLY A 236 7.32 11.51 -18.64
CA GLY A 236 8.21 10.93 -19.64
C GLY A 236 9.68 11.17 -19.34
N ASP A 237 10.53 10.71 -20.25
CA ASP A 237 11.98 10.75 -20.08
C ASP A 237 12.71 10.71 -21.43
N ALA A 238 13.60 11.67 -21.63
CA ALA A 238 14.42 11.80 -22.83
C ALA A 238 15.86 11.28 -22.65
N ILE A 239 16.24 10.85 -21.44
CA ILE A 239 17.57 10.33 -21.13
C ILE A 239 17.71 8.93 -21.73
N ASP A 240 18.61 8.81 -22.71
CA ASP A 240 19.02 7.54 -23.30
C ASP A 240 20.01 6.82 -22.39
N PHE A 241 19.90 5.49 -22.30
CA PHE A 241 20.77 4.67 -21.45
C PHE A 241 21.64 3.74 -22.30
N PRO A 242 22.99 3.83 -22.23
CA PRO A 242 23.88 3.16 -23.17
C PRO A 242 24.17 1.68 -22.86
N PHE A 243 23.52 1.09 -21.85
CA PHE A 243 23.67 -0.35 -21.58
C PHE A 243 22.70 -1.13 -22.45
N ALA A 244 23.20 -1.53 -23.62
CA ALA A 244 22.54 -2.35 -24.61
C ALA A 244 21.84 -3.58 -23.98
N ALA A 245 20.51 -3.59 -24.01
CA ALA A 245 19.80 -4.84 -24.24
C ALA A 245 19.81 -5.05 -25.76
N SER A 246 20.43 -6.13 -26.22
CA SER A 246 20.49 -6.52 -27.64
C SER A 246 19.11 -6.75 -28.27
N ASP A 247 18.04 -6.74 -27.47
CA ASP A 247 16.69 -7.07 -27.91
C ASP A 247 15.83 -5.80 -27.91
N SER A 248 16.06 -4.98 -28.94
CA SER A 248 15.38 -3.72 -29.27
C SER A 248 13.84 -3.82 -29.30
N GLU A 249 13.27 -5.02 -29.38
CA GLU A 249 11.82 -5.24 -29.40
C GLU A 249 11.15 -5.22 -28.01
N THR A 250 11.91 -5.43 -26.92
CA THR A 250 11.33 -5.53 -25.55
C THR A 250 11.41 -4.26 -24.72
N LEU A 251 12.33 -3.33 -25.03
CA LEU A 251 12.42 -2.02 -24.39
C LEU A 251 11.52 -1.02 -25.16
N GLY A 252 10.22 -1.06 -24.87
CA GLY A 252 9.20 -0.26 -25.56
C GLY A 252 9.55 1.24 -25.68
N SER A 253 9.40 1.78 -26.89
CA SER A 253 9.36 3.19 -27.32
C SER A 253 10.23 4.17 -26.52
N MET A 254 11.51 4.26 -26.88
CA MET A 254 12.31 5.46 -26.61
C MET A 254 11.89 6.62 -27.54
N PRO A 255 11.90 7.88 -27.07
CA PRO A 255 12.01 8.31 -25.67
C PRO A 255 10.74 7.97 -24.87
N GLY A 256 10.87 7.84 -23.55
CA GLY A 256 9.74 7.60 -22.65
C GLY A 256 8.73 8.76 -22.72
N ARG A 257 7.44 8.44 -22.82
CA ARG A 257 6.38 9.43 -23.08
C ARG A 257 5.45 9.59 -21.88
N PRO A 258 5.00 10.82 -21.56
CA PRO A 258 3.89 10.99 -20.62
C PRO A 258 2.67 10.17 -21.06
N HIS A 259 1.98 9.55 -20.10
CA HIS A 259 0.80 8.73 -20.35
C HIS A 259 0.99 7.63 -21.41
N ASP A 260 2.16 6.98 -21.43
CA ASP A 260 2.40 5.82 -22.31
C ASP A 260 1.36 4.72 -22.04
N PRO A 261 0.57 4.29 -23.05
CA PRO A 261 -0.47 3.28 -22.88
C PRO A 261 0.03 1.94 -22.32
N LYS A 262 1.32 1.61 -22.46
CA LYS A 262 1.87 0.35 -21.92
C LYS A 262 1.67 0.23 -20.41
N TYR A 263 1.80 1.35 -19.70
CA TYR A 263 1.66 1.43 -18.26
C TYR A 263 0.21 1.18 -17.82
N LEU A 264 -0.76 1.86 -18.45
CA LEU A 264 -2.17 1.64 -18.12
C LEU A 264 -2.61 0.22 -18.46
N LYS A 265 -2.16 -0.32 -19.60
CA LYS A 265 -2.45 -1.71 -19.98
C LYS A 265 -1.91 -2.70 -18.93
N ALA A 266 -0.67 -2.54 -18.51
CA ALA A 266 -0.05 -3.37 -17.47
C ALA A 266 -0.83 -3.32 -16.15
N ALA A 267 -1.25 -2.13 -15.70
CA ALA A 267 -2.04 -1.98 -14.48
C ALA A 267 -3.41 -2.69 -14.58
N ILE A 268 -4.11 -2.53 -15.70
CA ILE A 268 -5.42 -3.16 -15.94
C ILE A 268 -5.29 -4.69 -16.00
N ASP A 269 -4.30 -5.20 -16.75
CA ASP A 269 -4.08 -6.64 -16.89
C ASP A 269 -3.62 -7.27 -15.56
N GLY A 270 -2.74 -6.59 -14.83
CA GLY A 270 -2.30 -6.97 -13.50
C GLY A 270 -3.45 -7.06 -12.51
N TYR A 271 -4.31 -6.04 -12.46
CA TYR A 271 -5.46 -6.06 -11.55
C TYR A 271 -6.49 -7.12 -11.94
N ARG A 272 -6.74 -7.31 -13.25
CA ARG A 272 -7.62 -8.38 -13.73
C ARG A 272 -7.11 -9.75 -13.27
N TRP A 273 -5.80 -9.99 -13.37
CA TRP A 273 -5.19 -11.23 -12.90
C TRP A 273 -5.32 -11.38 -11.38
N LEU A 274 -4.97 -10.35 -10.60
CA LEU A 274 -5.03 -10.37 -9.14
C LEU A 274 -6.45 -10.66 -8.63
N ASN A 275 -7.46 -10.07 -9.25
CA ASN A 275 -8.86 -10.31 -8.87
C ASN A 275 -9.32 -11.74 -9.21
N ASN A 276 -8.71 -12.38 -10.21
CA ASN A 276 -9.02 -13.74 -10.64
C ASN A 276 -8.14 -14.81 -9.98
N SER A 277 -7.06 -14.43 -9.29
CA SER A 277 -6.10 -15.35 -8.66
C SER A 277 -6.55 -15.87 -7.28
N ASN A 278 -7.70 -15.40 -6.77
CA ASN A 278 -8.27 -15.84 -5.50
C ASN A 278 -7.32 -15.67 -4.30
N MET A 279 -6.56 -14.56 -4.27
CA MET A 279 -5.58 -14.24 -3.22
C MET A 279 -6.18 -13.65 -1.94
N THR A 280 -7.50 -13.73 -1.73
CA THR A 280 -8.15 -13.25 -0.51
C THR A 280 -8.65 -14.40 0.37
N ASN A 281 -8.54 -14.23 1.69
CA ASN A 281 -9.06 -15.18 2.66
C ASN A 281 -10.56 -14.93 2.95
N SER A 282 -11.13 -15.68 3.88
CA SER A 282 -12.56 -15.56 4.27
C SER A 282 -12.93 -14.22 4.91
N GLN A 283 -11.96 -13.46 5.41
CA GLN A 283 -12.16 -12.10 5.92
C GLN A 283 -11.99 -11.04 4.82
N GLY A 284 -11.70 -11.47 3.58
CA GLY A 284 -11.44 -10.59 2.45
C GLY A 284 -10.11 -9.85 2.54
N LEU A 285 -9.15 -10.39 3.31
CA LEU A 285 -7.78 -9.90 3.38
C LEU A 285 -6.90 -10.65 2.38
N TYR A 286 -5.95 -9.95 1.77
CA TYR A 286 -4.97 -10.58 0.90
C TYR A 286 -4.00 -11.46 1.70
N VAL A 287 -3.89 -12.71 1.28
CA VAL A 287 -2.86 -13.65 1.74
C VAL A 287 -1.56 -13.41 0.96
N ASP A 288 -0.49 -14.10 1.32
CA ASP A 288 0.85 -13.73 0.84
C ASP A 288 1.14 -14.16 -0.60
N GLY A 289 0.63 -15.30 -1.06
CA GLY A 289 0.90 -15.73 -2.44
C GLY A 289 0.65 -17.20 -2.74
N TYR A 290 1.20 -17.62 -3.88
CA TYR A 290 1.16 -19.01 -4.35
C TYR A 290 2.51 -19.50 -4.87
N HIS A 291 2.87 -20.71 -4.49
CA HIS A 291 3.75 -21.58 -5.28
C HIS A 291 2.93 -22.40 -6.29
N ILE A 292 3.64 -23.05 -7.20
CA ILE A 292 3.06 -23.93 -8.21
C ILE A 292 3.35 -25.38 -7.83
N LYS A 293 2.29 -26.17 -7.63
CA LYS A 293 2.39 -27.56 -7.20
C LYS A 293 3.19 -28.40 -8.19
N GLY A 294 4.22 -29.06 -7.67
CA GLY A 294 5.08 -29.95 -8.44
C GLY A 294 5.96 -29.23 -9.46
N TYR A 295 6.20 -27.93 -9.28
CA TYR A 295 7.19 -27.19 -10.06
C TYR A 295 8.61 -27.74 -9.80
N GLY A 296 9.47 -27.73 -10.82
CA GLY A 296 10.85 -28.19 -10.72
C GLY A 296 11.13 -29.46 -11.52
N HIS A 297 12.37 -29.95 -11.45
CA HIS A 297 12.85 -31.13 -12.21
C HIS A 297 12.56 -31.09 -13.73
N GLY A 298 12.59 -29.88 -14.33
CA GLY A 298 12.28 -29.68 -15.75
C GLY A 298 10.78 -29.69 -16.09
N SER A 299 9.90 -29.71 -15.09
CA SER A 299 8.45 -29.61 -15.23
C SER A 299 7.94 -28.28 -14.68
N ILE A 300 6.90 -27.73 -15.31
CA ILE A 300 6.15 -26.57 -14.79
C ILE A 300 5.12 -26.98 -13.72
N GLY A 301 5.10 -28.26 -13.33
CA GLY A 301 4.12 -28.81 -12.40
C GLY A 301 2.70 -28.74 -12.95
N THR A 302 1.77 -28.26 -12.14
CA THR A 302 0.39 -27.99 -12.59
C THR A 302 0.28 -26.74 -13.45
N GLY A 303 1.29 -25.85 -13.43
CA GLY A 303 1.24 -24.52 -14.03
C GLY A 303 0.20 -23.59 -13.40
N LYS A 304 -0.42 -23.98 -12.28
CA LYS A 304 -1.50 -23.25 -11.61
C LYS A 304 -1.03 -22.67 -10.29
N CYS A 305 -1.67 -21.60 -9.83
CA CYS A 305 -1.47 -21.04 -8.50
C CYS A 305 -2.28 -21.87 -7.50
N ASP A 306 -1.69 -22.95 -6.97
CA ASP A 306 -2.39 -23.97 -6.19
C ASP A 306 -1.72 -24.37 -4.87
N GLU A 307 -0.52 -23.85 -4.56
CA GLU A 307 0.08 -23.95 -3.22
C GLU A 307 0.06 -22.59 -2.52
N ARG A 308 -1.06 -22.31 -1.85
CA ARG A 308 -1.33 -21.02 -1.20
C ARG A 308 -0.54 -20.85 0.10
N ASN A 309 -0.01 -19.65 0.33
CA ASN A 309 0.52 -19.23 1.62
C ASN A 309 -0.49 -18.32 2.31
N GLU A 310 -1.08 -18.79 3.41
CA GLU A 310 -2.12 -18.07 4.17
C GLU A 310 -1.59 -16.92 5.04
N MET A 311 -0.30 -16.62 4.99
CA MET A 311 0.27 -15.52 5.78
C MET A 311 -0.37 -14.20 5.37
N VAL A 312 -0.70 -13.37 6.36
CA VAL A 312 -1.29 -12.04 6.15
C VAL A 312 -0.33 -11.01 6.73
N TYR A 313 -0.01 -10.01 5.91
CA TYR A 313 0.81 -8.86 6.28
C TYR A 313 0.03 -7.57 6.02
N THR A 314 0.26 -6.54 6.83
CA THR A 314 -0.53 -5.29 6.71
C THR A 314 -0.28 -4.56 5.39
N TYR A 315 0.95 -4.60 4.86
CA TYR A 315 1.29 -3.95 3.60
C TYR A 315 0.58 -4.52 2.36
N ASN A 316 0.27 -5.82 2.35
CA ASN A 316 -0.51 -6.51 1.31
C ASN A 316 -1.96 -6.02 1.27
N GLN A 317 -2.41 -5.27 2.29
CA GLN A 317 -3.74 -4.67 2.33
C GLN A 317 -3.71 -3.20 1.89
N GLY A 318 -2.53 -2.61 1.79
CA GLY A 318 -2.34 -1.18 1.54
C GLY A 318 -1.97 -0.87 0.11
N VAL A 319 -0.94 -1.52 -0.44
CA VAL A 319 -0.31 -1.13 -1.72
C VAL A 319 -1.32 -0.98 -2.85
N ILE A 320 -2.23 -1.96 -2.97
CA ILE A 320 -3.25 -1.97 -4.02
C ILE A 320 -4.23 -0.79 -3.93
N LEU A 321 -4.43 -0.17 -2.77
CA LEU A 321 -5.36 0.95 -2.59
C LEU A 321 -4.96 2.13 -3.50
N SER A 322 -3.69 2.52 -3.50
CA SER A 322 -3.20 3.56 -4.41
C SER A 322 -3.37 3.18 -5.89
N GLY A 323 -3.16 1.91 -6.24
CA GLY A 323 -3.39 1.38 -7.58
C GLY A 323 -4.85 1.45 -8.01
N LEU A 324 -5.78 1.11 -7.12
CA LEU A 324 -7.22 1.20 -7.36
C LEU A 324 -7.68 2.65 -7.57
N ARG A 325 -7.19 3.56 -6.73
CA ARG A 325 -7.45 5.01 -6.86
C ARG A 325 -6.92 5.54 -8.19
N GLY A 326 -5.73 5.12 -8.61
CA GLY A 326 -5.15 5.47 -9.91
C GLY A 326 -5.91 4.87 -11.09
N LEU A 327 -6.32 3.60 -11.01
CA LEU A 327 -7.08 2.92 -12.06
C LEU A 327 -8.44 3.57 -12.28
N TRP A 328 -9.12 3.99 -11.21
CA TRP A 328 -10.32 4.81 -11.32
C TRP A 328 -10.03 6.12 -12.06
N GLU A 329 -9.00 6.87 -11.68
CA GLU A 329 -8.71 8.15 -12.32
C GLU A 329 -8.31 8.00 -13.79
N ALA A 330 -7.60 6.93 -14.15
CA ALA A 330 -7.18 6.66 -15.51
C ALA A 330 -8.32 6.15 -16.43
N THR A 331 -9.41 5.61 -15.88
CA THR A 331 -10.44 4.90 -16.67
C THR A 331 -11.87 5.39 -16.44
N GLY A 332 -12.13 6.13 -15.36
CA GLY A 332 -13.47 6.51 -14.91
C GLY A 332 -14.29 5.38 -14.31
N ASN A 333 -13.76 4.15 -14.22
CA ASN A 333 -14.52 3.00 -13.73
C ASN A 333 -14.57 2.98 -12.20
N SER A 334 -15.75 3.24 -11.62
CA SER A 334 -15.96 3.29 -10.18
C SER A 334 -15.80 1.94 -9.47
N SER A 335 -15.81 0.81 -10.18
CA SER A 335 -15.61 -0.50 -9.55
C SER A 335 -14.28 -0.62 -8.82
N TYR A 336 -13.25 0.11 -9.27
CA TYR A 336 -11.96 0.15 -8.58
C TYR A 336 -12.06 0.80 -7.19
N LEU A 337 -12.82 1.89 -7.07
CA LEU A 337 -13.07 2.53 -5.77
C LEU A 337 -13.88 1.63 -4.86
N GLU A 338 -14.91 0.94 -5.37
CA GLU A 338 -15.71 -0.01 -4.59
C GLU A 338 -14.87 -1.17 -4.03
N GLY A 339 -13.92 -1.68 -4.82
CA GLY A 339 -12.94 -2.66 -4.35
C GLY A 339 -12.09 -2.11 -3.19
N GLY A 340 -11.63 -0.86 -3.31
CA GLY A 340 -10.86 -0.19 -2.26
C GLY A 340 -11.66 0.03 -0.97
N TYR A 341 -12.91 0.50 -1.08
CA TYR A 341 -13.80 0.65 0.08
C TYR A 341 -14.05 -0.67 0.78
N THR A 342 -14.24 -1.76 0.02
CA THR A 342 -14.45 -3.10 0.57
C THR A 342 -13.22 -3.57 1.33
N LEU A 343 -12.02 -3.44 0.73
CA LEU A 343 -10.78 -3.83 1.39
C LEU A 343 -10.53 -3.04 2.68
N ILE A 344 -10.74 -1.72 2.67
CA ILE A 344 -10.55 -0.88 3.86
C ILE A 344 -11.51 -1.29 4.98
N ARG A 345 -12.78 -1.57 4.67
CA ARG A 345 -13.74 -2.09 5.67
C ARG A 345 -13.29 -3.42 6.25
N ASN A 346 -12.80 -4.34 5.42
CA ASN A 346 -12.29 -5.64 5.86
C ASN A 346 -11.08 -5.48 6.78
N VAL A 347 -10.15 -4.58 6.46
CA VAL A 347 -8.98 -4.29 7.31
C VAL A 347 -9.42 -3.71 8.65
N MET A 348 -10.30 -2.69 8.65
CA MET A 348 -10.84 -2.10 9.89
C MET A 348 -11.50 -3.18 10.76
N ALA A 349 -12.38 -3.99 10.19
CA ALA A 349 -13.03 -5.10 10.90
C ALA A 349 -12.00 -6.11 11.45
N SER A 350 -10.93 -6.38 10.70
CA SER A 350 -9.84 -7.30 11.09
C SER A 350 -8.88 -6.73 12.15
N THR A 351 -9.04 -5.46 12.52
CA THR A 351 -8.46 -4.88 13.74
C THR A 351 -9.42 -4.91 14.93
N GLY A 352 -10.64 -5.41 14.74
CA GLY A 352 -11.72 -5.35 15.73
C GLY A 352 -12.46 -4.00 15.72
N TRP A 353 -12.30 -3.17 14.68
CA TRP A 353 -13.04 -1.93 14.50
C TRP A 353 -14.30 -2.17 13.68
N TYR A 354 -15.44 -2.25 14.34
CA TYR A 354 -16.72 -2.45 13.68
C TYR A 354 -17.46 -1.13 13.52
N TRP A 355 -17.81 -0.84 12.27
CA TRP A 355 -18.61 0.31 11.88
C TRP A 355 -19.65 -0.14 10.87
N GLU A 356 -20.93 -0.05 11.22
CA GLU A 356 -22.05 -0.49 10.36
C GLU A 356 -22.38 0.48 9.23
N GLY A 357 -21.51 1.45 8.93
CA GLY A 357 -21.73 2.36 7.79
C GLY A 357 -22.80 3.43 8.02
N GLN A 358 -23.43 3.44 9.20
CA GLN A 358 -24.49 4.39 9.55
C GLN A 358 -23.95 5.41 10.56
N SER A 359 -24.19 6.69 10.32
CA SER A 359 -23.83 7.79 11.20
C SER A 359 -24.43 7.71 12.61
N ASN A 360 -25.41 6.81 12.83
CA ASN A 360 -26.22 6.69 14.04
C ASN A 360 -25.85 5.50 14.95
N LEU A 361 -24.86 4.68 14.59
CA LEU A 361 -24.47 3.51 15.39
C LEU A 361 -23.07 3.70 16.00
N PRO A 362 -22.86 3.29 17.27
CA PRO A 362 -21.59 3.51 17.97
C PRO A 362 -20.47 2.68 17.34
N ILE A 363 -19.27 3.25 17.28
CA ILE A 363 -18.06 2.50 16.96
C ILE A 363 -17.84 1.46 18.05
N TYR A 364 -17.81 0.18 17.67
CA TYR A 364 -17.50 -0.91 18.58
C TYR A 364 -16.07 -1.39 18.34
N LYS A 365 -15.27 -1.41 19.41
CA LYS A 365 -13.90 -1.94 19.41
C LYS A 365 -13.92 -3.30 20.11
N ALA A 366 -13.80 -4.38 19.34
CA ALA A 366 -13.75 -5.72 19.88
C ALA A 366 -12.41 -5.95 20.64
N PRO A 367 -12.44 -6.50 21.86
CA PRO A 367 -11.26 -6.64 22.70
C PRO A 367 -10.40 -7.89 22.38
N GLY A 368 -10.74 -8.65 21.34
CA GLY A 368 -10.02 -9.87 20.92
C GLY A 368 -9.20 -9.68 19.64
N TRP A 369 -8.31 -10.62 19.36
CA TRP A 369 -7.60 -10.66 18.08
C TRP A 369 -8.59 -10.89 16.92
N ALA A 370 -8.57 -10.00 15.92
CA ALA A 370 -9.52 -10.01 14.81
C ALA A 370 -8.89 -10.43 13.47
N GLY A 371 -7.64 -10.89 13.46
CA GLY A 371 -6.94 -11.39 12.27
C GLY A 371 -5.77 -10.52 11.82
N LEU A 372 -5.86 -9.20 12.02
CA LEU A 372 -4.83 -8.22 11.63
C LEU A 372 -4.68 -7.09 12.69
N GLY A 373 -5.01 -7.41 13.94
CA GLY A 373 -5.03 -6.44 15.03
C GLY A 373 -6.08 -6.75 16.09
N GLN A 374 -6.19 -5.84 17.05
CA GLN A 374 -7.16 -5.91 18.14
C GLN A 374 -7.54 -4.50 18.62
N ASN A 375 -8.74 -4.35 19.21
CA ASN A 375 -9.22 -3.08 19.76
C ASN A 375 -9.11 -1.88 18.78
N GLY A 376 -9.25 -2.14 17.50
CA GLY A 376 -9.13 -1.18 16.41
C GLY A 376 -7.70 -0.77 16.04
N VAL A 377 -6.67 -1.40 16.63
CA VAL A 377 -5.26 -1.11 16.33
C VAL A 377 -4.73 -2.15 15.35
N LEU A 378 -4.15 -1.67 14.25
CA LEU A 378 -3.49 -2.47 13.22
C LEU A 378 -2.16 -3.00 13.77
N GLU A 379 -1.94 -4.31 13.65
CA GLU A 379 -0.75 -4.98 14.19
C GLU A 379 -0.20 -6.01 13.20
N GLU A 380 1.11 -6.24 13.27
CA GLU A 380 1.72 -7.44 12.67
C GLU A 380 1.64 -8.59 13.67
N LEU A 381 1.51 -9.83 13.19
CA LEU A 381 1.45 -10.99 14.08
C LEU A 381 2.71 -11.09 14.97
N CYS A 382 3.87 -10.68 14.45
CA CYS A 382 5.15 -10.66 15.15
C CYS A 382 5.31 -9.53 16.19
N ASP A 383 4.37 -8.57 16.29
CA ASP A 383 4.48 -7.41 17.20
C ASP A 383 4.56 -7.87 18.66
N ARG A 384 3.68 -8.79 19.03
CA ARG A 384 3.54 -9.28 20.42
C ARG A 384 4.80 -10.00 20.91
N SER A 385 5.38 -10.87 20.09
CA SER A 385 6.62 -11.58 20.42
C SER A 385 7.85 -10.68 20.35
N GLY A 386 7.76 -9.55 19.64
CA GLY A 386 8.91 -8.70 19.30
C GLY A 386 9.80 -9.32 18.22
N SER A 387 9.38 -10.41 17.56
CA SER A 387 10.21 -11.15 16.61
C SER A 387 10.15 -10.60 15.18
N CYS A 388 9.60 -9.41 14.98
CA CYS A 388 9.52 -8.80 13.65
C CYS A 388 10.91 -8.56 13.06
N SER A 389 11.10 -8.96 11.82
CA SER A 389 12.25 -8.60 11.01
C SER A 389 12.22 -7.12 10.64
N GLN A 390 13.30 -6.67 10.01
CA GLN A 390 13.40 -5.33 9.47
C GLN A 390 12.28 -5.03 8.48
N ASP A 391 11.96 -5.99 7.59
CA ASP A 391 10.86 -5.87 6.64
C ASP A 391 9.54 -5.59 7.37
N SER A 392 9.18 -6.46 8.32
CA SER A 392 7.89 -6.39 9.01
C SER A 392 7.73 -5.12 9.82
N GLN A 393 8.82 -4.56 10.36
CA GLN A 393 8.79 -3.26 11.04
C GLN A 393 8.28 -2.11 10.17
N THR A 394 8.40 -2.22 8.84
CA THR A 394 7.99 -1.19 7.89
C THR A 394 6.54 -1.35 7.39
N PHE A 395 5.95 -2.54 7.49
CA PHE A 395 4.69 -2.88 6.78
C PHE A 395 3.50 -1.99 7.15
N LYS A 396 3.31 -1.70 8.45
CA LYS A 396 2.22 -0.82 8.89
C LYS A 396 2.33 0.58 8.26
N GLY A 397 3.54 1.11 8.15
CA GLY A 397 3.78 2.42 7.53
C GLY A 397 3.40 2.45 6.06
N ILE A 398 3.72 1.38 5.32
CA ILE A 398 3.31 1.22 3.92
C ILE A 398 1.79 1.22 3.79
N PHE A 399 1.09 0.51 4.69
CA PHE A 399 -0.37 0.50 4.68
C PHE A 399 -0.96 1.92 4.76
N PHE A 400 -0.55 2.71 5.76
CA PHE A 400 -1.06 4.08 5.91
C PHE A 400 -0.61 5.03 4.78
N GLN A 401 0.57 4.81 4.21
CA GLN A 401 1.04 5.55 3.04
C GLN A 401 0.06 5.44 1.87
N HIS A 402 -0.32 4.22 1.49
CA HIS A 402 -1.21 3.96 0.36
C HIS A 402 -2.68 4.21 0.68
N LEU A 403 -3.11 3.99 1.93
CA LEU A 403 -4.45 4.38 2.38
C LEU A 403 -4.68 5.88 2.22
N THR A 404 -3.67 6.69 2.57
CA THR A 404 -3.73 8.15 2.44
C THR A 404 -3.88 8.56 0.98
N GLN A 405 -3.12 7.94 0.08
CA GLN A 405 -3.24 8.20 -1.36
C GLN A 405 -4.62 7.81 -1.91
N PHE A 406 -5.19 6.68 -1.45
CA PHE A 406 -6.54 6.29 -1.87
C PHE A 406 -7.61 7.30 -1.45
N CYS A 407 -7.47 7.85 -0.25
CA CYS A 407 -8.40 8.83 0.32
C CYS A 407 -8.14 10.28 -0.10
N GLU A 408 -7.22 10.53 -1.03
CA GLU A 408 -7.07 11.85 -1.65
C GLU A 408 -8.39 12.26 -2.34
N ALA A 409 -8.83 13.50 -2.10
CA ALA A 409 -10.09 14.02 -2.63
C ALA A 409 -10.20 13.81 -4.15
N LEU A 410 -11.32 13.26 -4.61
CA LEU A 410 -11.52 12.99 -6.03
C LEU A 410 -11.66 14.32 -6.81
N PRO A 411 -10.90 14.52 -7.91
CA PRO A 411 -11.02 15.72 -8.72
C PRO A 411 -12.38 15.74 -9.42
N LEU A 412 -13.06 16.90 -9.47
CA LEU A 412 -14.35 17.04 -10.16
C LEU A 412 -14.21 17.10 -11.70
N HIS A 413 -13.00 17.36 -12.17
CA HIS A 413 -12.68 17.49 -13.59
C HIS A 413 -11.44 16.67 -13.90
N ALA A 414 -11.34 16.16 -15.13
CA ALA A 414 -10.15 15.47 -15.58
C ALA A 414 -8.93 16.40 -15.49
N ALA A 415 -7.88 15.98 -14.78
CA ALA A 415 -6.61 16.69 -14.74
C ALA A 415 -5.99 16.80 -16.15
N VAL A 416 -6.14 15.76 -16.97
CA VAL A 416 -5.70 15.73 -18.37
C VAL A 416 -6.84 15.16 -19.22
N PRO A 417 -7.57 15.99 -19.98
CA PRO A 417 -8.69 15.55 -20.81
C PRO A 417 -8.33 14.39 -21.75
N GLY A 418 -9.14 13.32 -21.74
CA GLY A 418 -8.92 12.12 -22.55
C GLY A 418 -7.85 11.15 -22.02
N LYS A 419 -7.17 11.50 -20.91
CA LYS A 419 -6.20 10.64 -20.22
C LYS A 419 -6.61 10.31 -18.80
N THR A 420 -7.28 11.24 -18.12
CA THR A 420 -7.86 11.06 -16.78
C THR A 420 -9.34 11.43 -16.76
N TYR A 421 -10.00 11.10 -15.65
CA TYR A 421 -11.42 11.28 -15.43
C TYR A 421 -11.70 12.04 -14.14
N GLY A 422 -12.74 12.88 -14.16
CA GLY A 422 -13.26 13.55 -12.97
C GLY A 422 -14.42 12.78 -12.34
N ALA A 423 -14.58 12.90 -11.03
CA ALA A 423 -15.72 12.39 -10.28
C ALA A 423 -16.97 13.26 -10.48
N SER A 424 -18.14 12.63 -10.41
CA SER A 424 -19.38 13.37 -10.14
C SER A 424 -19.33 13.95 -8.73
N LYS A 425 -20.10 15.03 -8.48
CA LYS A 425 -20.21 15.63 -7.14
C LYS A 425 -20.62 14.59 -6.09
N VAL A 426 -21.61 13.75 -6.42
CA VAL A 426 -22.10 12.68 -5.54
C VAL A 426 -21.02 11.64 -5.24
N LEU A 427 -20.25 11.21 -6.25
CA LEU A 427 -19.16 10.26 -6.04
C LEU A 427 -18.07 10.84 -5.13
N LYS A 428 -17.71 12.10 -5.35
CA LYS A 428 -16.75 12.81 -4.50
C LYS A 428 -17.26 12.93 -3.06
N GLU A 429 -18.49 13.36 -2.85
CA GLU A 429 -19.10 13.50 -1.53
C GLU A 429 -19.14 12.16 -0.77
N ASN A 430 -19.52 11.08 -1.45
CA ASN A 430 -19.51 9.73 -0.88
C ASN A 430 -18.09 9.26 -0.51
N HIS A 431 -17.12 9.51 -1.39
CA HIS A 431 -15.71 9.19 -1.15
C HIS A 431 -15.16 9.96 0.06
N ASP A 432 -15.35 11.28 0.09
CA ASP A 432 -14.91 12.14 1.19
C ASP A 432 -15.57 11.71 2.51
N SER A 433 -16.87 11.39 2.50
CA SER A 433 -17.60 10.92 3.68
C SER A 433 -17.04 9.59 4.21
N PHE A 434 -16.82 8.62 3.32
CA PHE A 434 -16.18 7.36 3.68
C PHE A 434 -14.80 7.57 4.28
N CYS A 435 -13.94 8.35 3.62
CA CYS A 435 -12.57 8.58 4.07
C CYS A 435 -12.47 9.41 5.35
N LYS A 436 -13.44 10.28 5.65
CA LYS A 436 -13.55 10.95 6.97
C LYS A 436 -13.80 9.94 8.09
N VAL A 437 -14.66 8.95 7.87
CA VAL A 437 -14.90 7.89 8.86
C VAL A 437 -13.65 7.03 9.04
N VAL A 438 -13.00 6.66 7.95
CA VAL A 438 -11.69 5.98 7.99
C VAL A 438 -10.69 6.82 8.78
N GLY A 439 -10.69 8.15 8.62
CA GLY A 439 -9.86 9.08 9.38
C GLY A 439 -10.01 8.97 10.90
N ILE A 440 -11.20 8.64 11.41
CA ILE A 440 -11.42 8.41 12.84
C ILE A 440 -10.67 7.15 13.31
N TRP A 441 -10.71 6.07 12.52
CA TRP A 441 -9.95 4.84 12.79
C TRP A 441 -8.43 5.06 12.67
N VAL A 442 -8.00 5.83 11.66
CA VAL A 442 -6.58 6.20 11.49
C VAL A 442 -6.11 7.04 12.68
N SER A 443 -6.92 7.98 13.18
CA SER A 443 -6.60 8.76 14.39
C SER A 443 -6.40 7.88 15.61
N HIS A 444 -7.25 6.86 15.79
CA HIS A 444 -7.08 5.88 16.87
C HIS A 444 -5.76 5.11 16.76
N ASN A 445 -5.36 4.74 15.54
CA ASN A 445 -4.06 4.09 15.29
C ASN A 445 -2.89 5.05 15.50
N ALA A 446 -3.02 6.31 15.11
CA ALA A 446 -2.02 7.34 15.35
C ALA A 446 -1.79 7.55 16.86
N GLU A 447 -2.86 7.57 17.65
CA GLU A 447 -2.77 7.65 19.12
C GLU A 447 -2.09 6.43 19.73
N ALA A 448 -2.43 5.23 19.25
CA ALA A 448 -1.77 4.00 19.68
C ALA A 448 -0.27 4.05 19.38
N ALA A 449 0.12 4.47 18.17
CA ALA A 449 1.52 4.64 17.76
C ALA A 449 2.23 5.69 18.62
N LEU A 450 1.64 6.88 18.82
CA LEU A 450 2.18 7.95 19.68
C LEU A 450 2.44 7.47 21.10
N SER A 451 1.61 6.54 21.59
CA SER A 451 1.73 5.97 22.93
C SER A 451 2.91 5.02 23.11
N THR A 452 3.56 4.62 22.01
CA THR A 452 4.78 3.81 22.01
C THR A 452 6.07 4.64 21.95
N ARG A 453 5.97 5.97 21.85
CA ARG A 453 7.16 6.84 21.81
C ARG A 453 7.95 6.74 23.11
N ASP A 454 9.27 6.61 22.99
CA ASP A 454 10.16 6.77 24.13
C ASP A 454 10.41 8.27 24.45
N LYS A 455 11.32 8.53 25.39
CA LYS A 455 11.69 9.90 25.79
C LYS A 455 12.43 10.68 24.68
N SER A 456 12.98 9.98 23.69
CA SER A 456 13.67 10.56 22.53
C SER A 456 12.73 10.79 21.35
N GLY A 457 11.45 10.42 21.48
CA GLY A 457 10.45 10.53 20.43
C GLY A 457 10.47 9.39 19.41
N LEU A 458 11.20 8.31 19.68
CA LEU A 458 11.32 7.14 18.81
C LEU A 458 10.10 6.24 18.93
N PHE A 459 9.48 5.91 17.80
CA PHE A 459 8.29 5.05 17.76
C PHE A 459 8.64 3.58 17.94
N GLY A 460 7.79 2.89 18.71
CA GLY A 460 7.82 1.44 18.87
C GLY A 460 7.04 0.68 17.81
N MET A 461 7.28 -0.62 17.73
CA MET A 461 6.62 -1.51 16.77
C MET A 461 5.22 -1.95 17.23
N TRP A 462 5.01 -2.23 18.52
CA TRP A 462 3.79 -2.84 19.04
C TRP A 462 2.80 -1.79 19.58
N TRP A 463 2.01 -1.22 18.68
CA TRP A 463 1.06 -0.13 19.00
C TRP A 463 -0.09 -0.57 19.92
N GLY A 464 -0.53 -1.83 19.80
CA GLY A 464 -1.66 -2.36 20.56
C GLY A 464 -1.31 -2.99 21.90
N CYS A 465 -0.07 -2.86 22.40
CA CYS A 465 0.40 -3.55 23.60
C CYS A 465 -0.49 -3.34 24.85
N LYS A 466 -1.09 -2.15 24.99
CA LYS A 466 -2.01 -1.82 26.10
C LYS A 466 -3.34 -2.55 26.03
N TYR A 467 -3.68 -3.10 24.87
CA TYR A 467 -4.92 -3.81 24.57
C TYR A 467 -4.68 -5.29 24.31
N ALA A 468 -3.50 -5.82 24.66
CA ALA A 468 -3.08 -7.18 24.37
C ALA A 468 -4.13 -8.20 24.81
N ALA A 469 -4.84 -8.75 23.84
CA ALA A 469 -5.91 -9.70 24.06
C ALA A 469 -5.37 -11.02 24.59
N LYS A 470 -6.22 -11.76 25.30
CA LYS A 470 -5.88 -13.09 25.82
C LYS A 470 -5.79 -14.14 24.71
N ASP A 471 -6.54 -13.94 23.64
CA ASP A 471 -6.67 -14.83 22.47
C ASP A 471 -5.72 -14.44 21.32
N TYR A 472 -4.72 -13.60 21.59
CA TYR A 472 -3.69 -13.27 20.61
C TYR A 472 -2.99 -14.56 20.14
N PRO A 473 -2.82 -14.79 18.83
CA PRO A 473 -2.33 -16.08 18.36
C PRO A 473 -0.89 -16.34 18.81
N GLU A 474 -0.66 -17.53 19.35
CA GLU A 474 0.68 -18.01 19.72
C GLU A 474 1.41 -18.68 18.53
N ARG A 475 0.67 -18.97 17.45
CA ARG A 475 1.16 -19.67 16.26
C ARG A 475 0.61 -19.00 15.01
N LEU A 476 1.31 -19.21 13.90
CA LEU A 476 0.83 -18.80 12.59
C LEU A 476 -0.50 -19.52 12.25
N PRO A 477 -1.36 -18.91 11.42
CA PRO A 477 -2.50 -19.60 10.83
C PRO A 477 -2.10 -20.90 10.14
N LEU A 478 -3.05 -21.82 9.97
CA LEU A 478 -2.82 -23.04 9.18
C LEU A 478 -2.38 -22.64 7.76
N ASP A 479 -1.40 -23.37 7.22
CA ASP A 479 -0.83 -23.14 5.89
C ASP A 479 -0.17 -21.75 5.66
N ALA A 480 0.03 -20.97 6.73
CA ALA A 480 0.81 -19.74 6.68
C ALA A 480 2.31 -20.03 6.83
N VAL A 481 3.11 -19.35 6.01
CA VAL A 481 4.57 -19.41 5.99
C VAL A 481 5.12 -18.00 6.08
N ASP A 482 5.72 -17.67 7.22
CA ASP A 482 6.27 -16.35 7.49
C ASP A 482 7.76 -16.28 7.15
N TYR A 483 8.09 -16.31 5.85
CA TYR A 483 9.48 -16.22 5.39
C TYR A 483 10.07 -14.82 5.59
N ARG A 484 9.23 -13.77 5.72
CA ARG A 484 9.66 -12.39 5.98
C ARG A 484 10.23 -12.23 7.37
N ASN A 485 9.69 -12.91 8.38
CA ASN A 485 10.24 -12.92 9.74
C ASN A 485 11.17 -14.12 10.00
N ASN A 486 11.09 -15.18 9.19
CA ASN A 486 11.97 -16.34 9.32
C ASN A 486 12.53 -16.80 7.96
N ALA A 487 13.65 -16.21 7.56
CA ALA A 487 14.31 -16.51 6.30
C ALA A 487 14.83 -17.96 6.17
N THR A 488 15.00 -18.69 7.29
CA THR A 488 15.42 -20.11 7.25
C THR A 488 14.39 -20.99 6.53
N VAL A 489 13.14 -20.54 6.45
CA VAL A 489 12.07 -21.28 5.80
C VAL A 489 12.32 -21.43 4.30
N LEU A 490 12.94 -20.42 3.66
CA LEU A 490 13.29 -20.45 2.24
C LEU A 490 14.18 -21.65 1.89
N ILE A 491 15.11 -22.01 2.80
CA ILE A 491 16.00 -23.16 2.65
C ILE A 491 15.27 -24.44 3.02
N SER A 492 14.63 -24.47 4.20
CA SER A 492 14.01 -25.70 4.73
C SER A 492 12.88 -26.24 3.85
N ARG A 493 12.22 -25.38 3.07
CA ARG A 493 11.15 -25.75 2.14
C ARG A 493 11.62 -25.89 0.69
N GLY A 494 12.91 -25.73 0.41
CA GLY A 494 13.47 -25.93 -0.93
C GLY A 494 13.17 -24.81 -1.93
N TRP A 495 12.70 -23.63 -1.46
CA TRP A 495 12.42 -22.48 -2.34
C TRP A 495 13.70 -21.88 -2.95
N ALA A 496 14.88 -22.21 -2.38
CA ALA A 496 16.20 -21.85 -2.89
C ALA A 496 17.02 -23.11 -3.26
N THR A 497 17.74 -23.08 -4.39
CA THR A 497 18.56 -24.23 -4.86
C THR A 497 19.99 -24.23 -4.30
N PRO A 498 20.65 -25.41 -4.10
CA PRO A 498 22.02 -25.49 -3.60
C PRO A 498 23.10 -24.84 -4.47
N GLN A 499 22.91 -24.74 -5.80
CA GLN A 499 23.90 -24.14 -6.73
C GLN A 499 24.01 -22.63 -6.62
N GLN A 500 23.09 -21.96 -5.92
CA GLN A 500 23.19 -20.53 -5.61
C GLN A 500 24.25 -20.22 -4.56
N GLU A 501 24.87 -21.25 -3.97
CA GLU A 501 26.00 -21.10 -3.06
C GLU A 501 27.33 -20.83 -3.77
N SER A 502 27.56 -21.24 -5.02
CA SER A 502 28.93 -21.22 -5.60
C SER A 502 29.36 -19.91 -6.25
N SER A 503 28.46 -18.94 -6.46
CA SER A 503 28.80 -17.57 -6.92
C SER A 503 28.76 -16.54 -5.80
N SER A 504 28.77 -16.98 -4.54
CA SER A 504 28.52 -16.17 -3.34
C SER A 504 29.72 -15.35 -2.83
N THR A 505 30.53 -14.79 -3.73
CA THR A 505 31.28 -13.55 -3.44
C THR A 505 30.42 -12.30 -3.61
N ARG A 506 29.15 -12.44 -4.00
CA ARG A 506 28.12 -11.40 -3.84
C ARG A 506 26.96 -11.97 -3.04
N ARG A 507 26.72 -11.38 -1.88
CA ARG A 507 25.62 -11.70 -0.97
C ARG A 507 24.33 -11.85 -1.75
N VAL A 508 23.73 -13.05 -1.74
CA VAL A 508 22.26 -13.10 -1.70
C VAL A 508 21.95 -12.35 -0.40
N ASN A 509 21.38 -11.15 -0.48
CA ASN A 509 20.94 -10.38 0.69
C ASN A 509 19.73 -11.09 1.34
N ILE A 510 19.91 -12.35 1.73
CA ILE A 510 19.13 -12.94 2.80
C ILE A 510 19.64 -12.23 4.05
N HIS A 511 19.03 -11.09 4.37
CA HIS A 511 19.22 -10.45 5.65
C HIS A 511 18.61 -11.35 6.73
N LEU A 512 19.37 -12.39 7.09
CA LEU A 512 19.31 -13.02 8.39
C LEU A 512 19.59 -11.90 9.40
N GLY A 513 18.52 -11.22 9.81
CA GLY A 513 18.58 -10.33 10.96
C GLY A 513 19.25 -11.11 12.07
N LYS A 514 20.41 -10.66 12.52
CA LYS A 514 21.01 -11.20 13.73
C LYS A 514 19.97 -11.02 14.82
N SER A 515 19.31 -12.10 15.20
CA SER A 515 18.71 -12.21 16.52
C SER A 515 19.87 -12.14 17.50
N SER A 516 20.28 -10.93 17.88
CA SER A 516 21.07 -10.75 19.09
C SER A 516 20.15 -11.14 20.24
N GLY A 517 20.17 -12.43 20.58
CA GLY A 517 19.70 -12.94 21.86
C GLY A 517 20.60 -12.41 22.95
N THR A 518 20.55 -11.11 23.20
CA THR A 518 20.94 -10.52 24.46
C THR A 518 19.64 -10.27 25.19
N ASP A 519 19.38 -11.15 26.17
CA ASP A 519 18.32 -11.02 27.16
C ASP A 519 18.62 -9.79 28.03
N PHE A 520 18.42 -8.60 27.46
CA PHE A 520 18.21 -7.42 28.26
C PHE A 520 16.77 -7.55 28.76
N SER A 521 16.62 -7.57 30.08
CA SER A 521 15.36 -7.27 30.76
C SER A 521 14.95 -5.84 30.39
N THR A 522 14.41 -5.63 29.20
CA THR A 522 13.90 -4.34 28.75
C THR A 522 12.57 -4.09 29.46
N THR A 523 12.45 -2.95 30.14
CA THR A 523 11.20 -2.59 30.82
C THR A 523 10.10 -2.17 29.84
N ASP A 524 10.48 -1.66 28.66
CA ASP A 524 9.57 -1.35 27.57
C ASP A 524 9.54 -2.50 26.55
N VAL A 525 8.33 -2.93 26.20
CA VAL A 525 8.05 -3.99 25.25
C VAL A 525 8.52 -3.65 23.83
N ASN A 526 8.65 -2.37 23.50
CA ASN A 526 9.08 -1.89 22.18
C ASN A 526 10.60 -1.85 22.00
N ASP A 527 11.38 -2.09 23.06
CA ASP A 527 12.85 -2.19 22.99
C ASP A 527 13.33 -3.64 22.80
N ARG A 528 12.41 -4.60 22.69
CA ARG A 528 12.76 -6.01 22.46
C ARG A 528 13.33 -6.22 21.06
N SER A 529 14.21 -7.20 20.94
CA SER A 529 14.77 -7.67 19.67
C SER A 529 15.42 -6.55 18.86
N ARG A 530 14.84 -6.13 17.72
CA ARG A 530 15.38 -5.02 16.90
C ARG A 530 15.14 -3.64 17.54
N GLY A 531 14.25 -3.55 18.52
CA GLY A 531 13.89 -2.31 19.18
C GLY A 531 13.23 -1.30 18.23
N ARG A 532 13.47 -0.02 18.52
CA ARG A 532 12.98 1.12 17.74
C ARG A 532 13.96 1.43 16.60
N THR A 533 13.50 1.30 15.36
CA THR A 533 14.32 1.45 14.16
C THR A 533 13.80 2.57 13.27
N VAL A 534 14.50 2.83 12.16
CA VAL A 534 14.01 3.79 11.16
C VAL A 534 12.70 3.33 10.53
N GLU A 535 12.46 2.02 10.42
CA GLU A 535 11.22 1.43 9.92
C GLU A 535 10.04 1.66 10.88
N THR A 536 10.24 1.50 12.20
CA THR A 536 9.19 1.80 13.17
C THR A 536 8.89 3.30 13.23
N GLN A 537 9.92 4.14 13.09
CA GLN A 537 9.77 5.59 12.94
C GLN A 537 9.00 5.95 11.66
N GLN A 538 9.25 5.23 10.55
CA GLN A 538 8.52 5.38 9.29
C GLN A 538 7.04 5.03 9.46
N GLY A 539 6.73 3.96 10.20
CA GLY A 539 5.37 3.62 10.60
C GLY A 539 4.67 4.75 11.34
N GLY A 540 5.34 5.32 12.35
CA GLY A 540 4.84 6.48 13.12
C GLY A 540 4.57 7.71 12.26
N LEU A 541 5.54 8.10 11.41
CA LEU A 541 5.37 9.24 10.49
C LEU A 541 4.18 9.04 9.54
N ALA A 542 4.07 7.84 8.94
CA ALA A 542 3.03 7.56 7.96
C ALA A 542 1.62 7.60 8.56
N VAL A 543 1.40 7.03 9.75
CA VAL A 543 0.07 7.06 10.39
C VAL A 543 -0.32 8.45 10.88
N LEU A 544 0.65 9.25 11.35
CA LEU A 544 0.39 10.64 11.75
C LEU A 544 0.01 11.51 10.56
N ARG A 545 0.74 11.37 9.44
CA ARG A 545 0.39 12.03 8.17
C ARG A 545 -1.00 11.62 7.72
N SER A 546 -1.28 10.32 7.71
CA SER A 546 -2.57 9.77 7.31
C SER A 546 -3.71 10.34 8.16
N SER A 547 -3.53 10.36 9.49
CA SER A 547 -4.51 10.93 10.42
C SER A 547 -4.80 12.40 10.11
N TRP A 548 -3.76 13.22 9.95
CA TRP A 548 -3.93 14.63 9.62
C TRP A 548 -4.64 14.86 8.30
N GLU A 549 -4.23 14.15 7.23
CA GLU A 549 -4.82 14.33 5.89
C GLU A 549 -6.28 13.89 5.85
N LEU A 550 -6.61 12.73 6.40
CA LEU A 550 -7.98 12.20 6.35
C LEU A 550 -8.95 13.00 7.22
N LEU A 551 -8.52 13.48 8.39
CA LEU A 551 -9.34 14.32 9.24
C LEU A 551 -9.58 15.72 8.64
N ASN A 552 -8.67 16.20 7.79
CA ASN A 552 -8.79 17.51 7.14
C ASN A 552 -9.35 17.45 5.71
N LEU A 553 -9.93 16.33 5.29
CA LEU A 553 -10.54 16.21 3.96
C LEU A 553 -11.66 17.23 3.74
N GLY A 554 -11.55 17.97 2.64
CA GLY A 554 -12.53 18.99 2.24
C GLY A 554 -12.42 20.32 3.00
N ARG A 555 -11.38 20.52 3.82
CA ARG A 555 -10.99 21.83 4.36
C ARG A 555 -9.96 22.53 3.50
#